data_AF-A0A496L9F4-F1
#
_entry.id   AF-A0A496L9F4-F1
#
_cell.length_a   1.000
_cell.length_b   1.000
_cell.length_c   1.000
_cell.angle_alpha   90.00
_cell.angle_beta   90.00
_cell.angle_gamma   90.00
#
_symmetry.space_group_name_H-M   'P 1'
#
loop_
_entity.id
_entity.type
_entity.pdbx_description
1 polymer ?
#
loop_
_entity_poly.entity_id
_entity_poly.type
_entity_poly.pdbx_seq_one_letter_code
_entity_poly.pdbx_strand_id
1 'polypeptide(L)' 'MKVGQKILSVSADGFEELRRLGLLRYNAGRDIEIYDYYLSEVDITGSRMQAQTNCAMRYNLSEKAIQVIVYGFESRLRRV' A
#
# COMPACT_ATOMS: atom_id res chain seq x y z
N MET A 1 -6.37 3.62 -15.38
CA MET A 1 -6.82 3.56 -13.97
C MET A 1 -5.77 2.78 -13.17
N LYS A 2 -5.14 3.39 -12.15
CA LYS A 2 -4.16 2.70 -11.29
C LYS A 2 -4.92 1.69 -10.40
N VAL A 3 -4.38 0.48 -10.20
CA VAL A 3 -5.00 -0.59 -9.39
C VAL A 3 -5.41 -0.12 -7.99
N GLY A 4 -4.67 0.82 -7.40
CA GLY A 4 -5.01 1.47 -6.13
C GLY A 4 -6.43 2.07 -6.12
N GLN A 5 -6.87 2.73 -7.20
CA GLN A 5 -8.20 3.36 -7.25
C GLN A 5 -9.37 2.38 -7.29
N LYS A 6 -9.19 1.18 -7.86
CA LYS A 6 -10.22 0.12 -7.86
C LYS A 6 -10.31 -0.62 -6.53
N ILE A 7 -9.21 -0.68 -5.80
CA ILE A 7 -9.17 -1.29 -4.48
C ILE A 7 -9.70 -0.29 -3.43
N LEU A 8 -9.32 0.99 -3.54
CA LEU A 8 -9.85 2.08 -2.72
C LEU A 8 -11.34 2.40 -2.99
N SER A 9 -11.93 1.87 -4.07
CA SER A 9 -13.37 1.96 -4.30
C SER A 9 -14.19 0.93 -3.51
N VAL A 10 -13.54 -0.01 -2.82
CA VAL A 10 -14.19 -0.83 -1.79
C VAL A 10 -14.36 0.05 -0.55
N SER A 11 -15.59 0.21 -0.06
CA SER A 11 -15.84 0.97 1.17
C SER A 11 -15.05 0.37 2.34
N ALA A 12 -14.81 1.15 3.38
CA ALA A 12 -14.20 0.64 4.61
C ALA A 12 -14.96 -0.60 5.14
N ASP A 13 -16.29 -0.61 5.02
CA ASP A 13 -17.15 -1.74 5.38
C ASP A 13 -16.92 -2.97 4.49
N GLY A 14 -16.72 -2.77 3.18
CA GLY A 14 -16.39 -3.86 2.26
C GLY A 14 -15.01 -4.47 2.55
N PHE A 15 -14.04 -3.65 2.95
CA PHE A 15 -12.74 -4.14 3.42
C PHE A 15 -12.87 -4.99 4.67
N GLU A 16 -13.69 -4.53 5.61
CA GLU A 16 -13.97 -5.20 6.86
C GLU A 16 -14.67 -6.56 6.64
N GLU A 17 -15.63 -6.60 5.72
CA GLU A 17 -16.34 -7.83 5.37
C GLU A 17 -15.41 -8.85 4.71
N LEU A 18 -14.58 -8.42 3.75
CA LEU A 18 -13.58 -9.28 3.12
C LEU A 18 -12.54 -9.79 4.14
N ARG A 19 -12.19 -8.98 5.15
CA ARG A 19 -11.34 -9.39 6.27
C ARG A 19 -12.02 -10.46 7.13
N ARG A 20 -13.29 -10.27 7.49
CA ARG A 20 -14.09 -11.25 8.27
C ARG A 20 -14.27 -12.57 7.55
N LEU A 21 -14.43 -12.54 6.23
CA LEU A 21 -14.53 -13.71 5.37
C LEU A 21 -13.17 -14.42 5.14
N GLY A 22 -12.07 -13.88 5.68
CA GLY A 22 -10.72 -14.44 5.50
C GLY A 22 -10.15 -14.25 4.09
N LEU A 23 -10.78 -13.41 3.26
CA LEU A 23 -10.39 -13.14 1.88
C LEU A 23 -9.30 -12.06 1.80
N LEU A 24 -9.15 -11.25 2.86
CA LEU A 24 -8.07 -10.29 3.01
C LEU A 24 -7.25 -10.57 4.27
N ARG A 25 -5.93 -10.33 4.17
CA ARG A 25 -5.05 -10.32 5.35
C ARG A 25 -5.47 -9.18 6.27
N TYR A 26 -5.24 -9.36 7.57
CA TYR A 26 -5.58 -8.38 8.61
C TYR A 26 -5.10 -6.95 8.30
N ASN A 27 -3.87 -6.81 7.77
CA ASN A 27 -3.28 -5.50 7.44
C ASN A 27 -3.52 -5.04 5.99
N ALA A 28 -4.32 -5.75 5.19
CA ALA A 28 -4.42 -5.49 3.75
C ALA A 28 -4.83 -4.04 3.43
N GLY A 29 -5.85 -3.51 4.11
CA GLY A 29 -6.29 -2.12 3.91
C GLY A 29 -5.18 -1.11 4.19
N ARG A 30 -4.52 -1.24 5.35
CA ARG A 30 -3.39 -0.39 5.74
C ARG A 30 -2.22 -0.49 4.75
N ASP A 31 -1.87 -1.70 4.32
CA ASP A 31 -0.77 -1.93 3.37
C ASP A 31 -1.06 -1.28 2.00
N ILE A 32 -2.33 -1.28 1.57
CA ILE A 32 -2.78 -0.62 0.34
C ILE A 32 -2.70 0.90 0.48
N GLU A 33 -3.17 1.48 1.59
CA GLU A 33 -3.07 2.91 1.85
C GLU A 33 -1.61 3.38 1.86
N ILE A 34 -0.72 2.62 2.51
CA ILE A 34 0.72 2.89 2.52
C ILE A 34 1.29 2.86 1.10
N TYR A 35 0.88 1.89 0.29
CA TYR A 35 1.36 1.78 -1.09
C TYR A 35 0.84 2.89 -2.00
N ASP A 36 -0.42 3.32 -1.82
CA ASP A 36 -0.98 4.46 -2.56
C ASP A 36 -0.27 5.77 -2.19
N TYR A 37 -0.03 6.00 -0.90
CA TYR A 37 0.78 7.12 -0.44
C TYR A 37 2.21 7.07 -1.01
N TYR A 38 2.86 5.90 -0.99
CA TYR A 38 4.17 5.71 -1.62
C TYR A 38 4.18 6.12 -3.09
N LEU A 39 3.16 5.74 -3.87
CA LEU A 39 3.07 6.14 -5.28
C LEU A 39 2.94 7.66 -5.44
N SER A 40 2.15 8.32 -4.58
CA SER A 40 2.06 9.79 -4.60
C SER A 40 3.39 10.47 -4.25
N GLU A 41 4.13 9.93 -3.28
CA GLU A 41 5.44 10.46 -2.88
C GLU A 41 6.50 10.24 -3.95
N VAL A 42 6.45 9.13 -4.69
CA VAL A 42 7.31 8.93 -5.88
C VAL A 42 6.99 9.97 -6.95
N ASP A 43 5.71 10.24 -7.20
CA ASP A 43 5.28 11.24 -8.18
C ASP A 43 5.73 12.67 -7.77
N ILE A 44 5.78 12.98 -6.47
CA ILE A 44 6.22 14.29 -5.92
C ILE A 44 7.74 14.43 -5.88
N THR A 45 8.44 13.43 -5.35
CA THR A 45 9.89 13.52 -5.06
C THR A 45 10.77 13.07 -6.23
N GLY A 46 10.22 12.27 -7.16
CA GLY A 46 10.99 11.59 -8.19
C GLY A 46 11.93 10.50 -7.64
N SER A 47 11.90 10.20 -6.34
CA SER A 47 12.85 9.31 -5.66
C SER A 47 12.13 8.22 -4.87
N ARG A 48 12.35 6.96 -5.28
CA ARG A 48 11.81 5.80 -4.57
C ARG A 48 12.31 5.69 -3.13
N MET A 49 13.60 5.98 -2.92
CA MET A 49 14.21 5.92 -1.60
C MET A 49 13.59 6.96 -0.67
N GLN A 50 13.44 8.20 -1.15
CA GLN A 50 12.87 9.27 -0.35
C GLN A 50 11.37 9.04 -0.08
N ALA A 51 10.63 8.52 -1.05
CA ALA A 51 9.24 8.10 -0.86
C ALA A 51 9.11 7.03 0.24
N GLN A 52 9.99 6.03 0.28
CA GLN A 52 9.98 5.01 1.33
C GLN A 52 10.27 5.60 2.71
N THR A 53 11.25 6.49 2.83
CA THR A 53 11.54 7.20 4.10
C THR A 53 10.34 8.06 4.55
N ASN A 54 9.67 8.75 3.62
CA ASN A 54 8.48 9.55 3.93
C ASN A 54 7.31 8.66 4.40
N CYS A 55 7.10 7.50 3.79
CA CYS A 55 6.15 6.51 4.28
C CYS A 55 6.49 6.02 5.70
N ALA A 56 7.77 5.72 5.96
CA ALA A 56 8.22 5.22 7.26
C ALA A 56 7.91 6.24 8.37
N MET A 57 8.20 7.53 8.11
CA MET A 57 7.87 8.63 9.03
C MET A 57 6.36 8.79 9.21
N ARG A 58 5.58 8.85 8.12
CA ARG A 58 4.12 9.11 8.18
C ARG A 58 3.36 8.02 8.93
N TYR A 59 3.71 6.76 8.72
CA TYR A 59 2.98 5.61 9.28
C TYR A 59 3.62 5.07 10.56
N ASN A 60 4.68 5.72 11.07
CA ASN A 60 5.47 5.29 12.22
C ASN A 60 5.87 3.80 12.10
N LEU A 61 6.49 3.46 10.97
CA LEU A 61 6.97 2.11 10.65
C LEU A 61 8.46 2.15 10.35
N SER A 62 9.13 1.02 10.52
CA SER A 62 10.52 0.91 10.07
C SER A 62 10.61 0.95 8.54
N GLU A 63 11.71 1.47 8.00
CA GLU A 63 11.94 1.45 6.55
C GLU A 63 11.89 0.03 5.97
N LYS A 64 12.35 -0.96 6.75
CA LYS A 64 12.25 -2.38 6.37
C LYS A 64 10.80 -2.84 6.21
N ALA A 65 9.89 -2.40 7.08
CA ALA A 65 8.47 -2.74 6.96
C ALA A 65 7.86 -2.10 5.69
N ILE A 66 8.19 -0.85 5.41
CA ILE A 66 7.78 -0.17 4.17
C ILE A 66 8.31 -0.90 2.94
N GLN A 67 9.60 -1.27 2.93
CA GLN A 67 10.21 -2.02 1.82
C GLN A 67 9.49 -3.34 1.56
N VAL A 68 9.15 -4.11 2.60
CA VAL A 68 8.40 -5.37 2.45
C VAL A 68 7.03 -5.13 1.82
N ILE A 69 6.32 -4.09 2.25
CA ILE A 69 5.00 -3.72 1.68
C ILE A 69 5.16 -3.34 0.21
N VAL A 70 6.04 -2.38 -0.10
CA VAL A 70 6.29 -1.88 -1.47
C VAL A 70 6.71 -3.01 -2.40
N TYR A 71 7.69 -3.81 -1.99
CA TYR A 71 8.17 -4.95 -2.79
C TYR A 71 7.08 -6.01 -2.99
N GLY A 72 6.25 -6.25 -1.98
CA GLY A 72 5.12 -7.16 -2.06
C GLY A 72 4.11 -6.75 -3.14
N PHE A 73 3.80 -5.45 -3.24
CA PHE A 73 2.93 -4.93 -4.30
C PHE A 73 3.62 -4.95 -5.67
N GLU A 74 4.84 -4.42 -5.79
CA GLU A 74 5.55 -4.37 -7.07
C GLU A 74 5.77 -5.75 -7.67
N SER A 75 6.11 -6.75 -6.84
CA SER A 75 6.33 -8.12 -7.30
C SER A 75 5.05 -8.81 -7.80
N ARG A 76 3.89 -8.48 -7.19
CA ARG A 76 2.60 -9.02 -7.61
C ARG A 76 2.10 -8.32 -8.87
N LEU A 77 2.28 -7.00 -8.98
CA LEU A 77 1.88 -6.22 -10.14
C LEU A 77 2.69 -6.56 -11.40
N ARG A 78 3.95 -6.98 -11.27
CA ARG A 78 4.75 -7.47 -12.42
C ARG A 78 4.31 -8.83 -12.96
N ARG A 79 3.50 -9.59 -12.22
CA ARG A 79 3.03 -10.93 -12.61
C ARG A 79 1.65 -10.92 -13.29
N VAL A 80 1.01 -9.75 -13.38
CA VAL A 80 -0.29 -9.52 -14.03
C VAL A 80 -0.07 -8.80 -15.34
#